data_AF-A0A952EXV6-F1
#
_entry.id   AF-A0A952EXV6-F1
#
_cell.length_a   1.000
_cell.length_b   1.000
_cell.length_c   1.000
_cell.angle_alpha   90.00
_cell.angle_beta   90.00
_cell.angle_gamma   90.00
#
_symmetry.space_group_name_H-M   'P 1'
#
loop_
_entity.id
_entity.type
_entity.pdbx_description
1 polymer ?
#
loop_
_entity_poly.entity_id
_entity_poly.type
_entity_poly.pdbx_seq_one_letter_code
_entity_poly.pdbx_strand_id
1 'polypeptide(L)'
;MRGAPALLGQMAVAVVVVVVVAVIALAAISRVEWPAYNSSNQLHALTTVGQFGCLAGLLASGWMWRRGRRTLANGGALVFLSAFSVVTLAMPLGATKLYLFGISVDQQFRTEYLTRLTDTVAPHDMTYYGLPPFYPPGWFWIGGRLAALTGVPAWEMFKPWAIISITIAVVLAFVLWASMIRFEYALIVSTATAAAALAYTPTEP
;
A
#
# COMPACT_ATOMS: atom_id res chain seq x y z
N MET A 1 -0.16 -15.47 25.16
CA MET A 1 -0.61 -14.35 24.30
C MET A 1 0.35 -13.19 24.52
N ARG A 2 0.87 -12.54 23.48
CA ARG A 2 1.70 -11.34 23.66
C ARG A 2 0.80 -10.24 24.24
N GLY A 3 1.32 -9.43 25.16
CA GLY A 3 0.55 -8.29 25.68
C GLY A 3 0.24 -7.28 24.58
N ALA A 4 -0.89 -6.58 24.69
CA ALA A 4 -1.29 -5.49 23.80
C ALA A 4 -0.16 -4.52 23.41
N PRO A 5 0.72 -4.04 24.34
CA PRO A 5 1.81 -3.14 23.97
C PRO A 5 2.83 -3.75 23.01
N ALA A 6 3.10 -5.06 23.13
CA ALA A 6 4.04 -5.74 22.23
C ALA A 6 3.47 -5.90 20.82
N LEU A 7 2.15 -6.11 20.68
CA LEU A 7 1.47 -6.15 19.39
C LEU A 7 1.50 -4.77 18.72
N LEU A 8 1.17 -3.71 19.47
CA LEU A 8 1.25 -2.33 18.97
C LEU A 8 2.67 -1.97 18.50
N GLY A 9 3.70 -2.37 19.24
CA GLY A 9 5.09 -2.20 18.81
C GLY A 9 5.41 -2.94 17.49
N GLN A 10 4.87 -4.14 17.29
CA GLN A 10 5.04 -4.88 16.04
C GLN A 10 4.32 -4.23 14.87
N MET A 11 3.10 -3.71 15.09
CA MET A 11 2.37 -2.95 14.09
C MET A 11 3.10 -1.66 13.71
N ALA A 12 3.67 -0.94 14.67
CA ALA A 12 4.46 0.26 14.40
C ALA A 12 5.71 -0.05 13.54
N VAL A 13 6.46 -1.10 13.89
CA VAL A 13 7.61 -1.55 13.08
C VAL A 13 7.17 -1.98 11.67
N ALA A 14 6.06 -2.70 11.56
CA ALA A 14 5.49 -3.08 10.27
C ALA A 14 5.15 -1.88 9.38
N VAL A 15 4.51 -0.85 9.94
CA VAL A 15 4.20 0.40 9.22
C VAL A 15 5.48 1.08 8.74
N VAL A 16 6.53 1.16 9.57
CA VAL A 16 7.83 1.73 9.17
C VAL A 16 8.44 0.95 8.01
N VAL A 17 8.44 -0.39 8.07
CA VAL A 17 8.94 -1.23 6.97
C VAL A 17 8.16 -0.98 5.69
N VAL A 18 6.83 -0.93 5.75
CA VAL A 18 5.97 -0.65 4.59
C VAL A 18 6.33 0.70 3.98
N VAL A 19 6.39 1.77 4.80
CA VAL A 19 6.69 3.12 4.31
C VAL A 19 8.06 3.17 3.65
N VAL A 20 9.08 2.56 4.25
CA VAL A 20 10.44 2.52 3.67
C VAL A 20 10.44 1.77 2.33
N VAL A 21 9.85 0.57 2.26
CA VAL A 21 9.81 -0.23 1.04
C VAL A 21 9.02 0.50 -0.06
N ALA A 22 7.84 1.03 0.27
CA ALA A 22 6.97 1.71 -0.69
C ALA A 22 7.62 2.99 -1.22
N VAL A 23 8.19 3.84 -0.36
CA VAL A 23 8.83 5.10 -0.78
C VAL A 23 10.04 4.81 -1.67
N ILE A 24 10.90 3.85 -1.32
CA ILE A 24 12.07 3.49 -2.14
C ILE A 24 11.62 2.96 -3.50
N ALA A 25 10.64 2.05 -3.53
CA ALA A 25 10.13 1.48 -4.77
C ALA A 25 9.46 2.54 -5.66
N LEU A 26 8.58 3.37 -5.10
CA LEU A 26 7.91 4.44 -5.83
C LEU A 26 8.91 5.47 -6.38
N ALA A 27 9.94 5.83 -5.60
CA ALA A 27 11.00 6.72 -6.05
C ALA A 27 11.90 6.09 -7.12
N ALA A 28 12.13 4.77 -7.08
CA ALA A 28 12.85 4.06 -8.14
C ALA A 28 12.03 4.01 -9.43
N ILE A 29 10.74 3.72 -9.32
CA ILE A 29 9.81 3.66 -10.46
C ILE A 29 9.68 5.04 -11.11
N SER A 30 9.58 6.13 -10.35
CA SER A 30 9.42 7.48 -10.90
C SER A 30 10.63 8.04 -11.63
N ARG A 31 11.81 7.37 -11.52
CA ARG A 31 13.04 7.78 -12.22
C ARG A 31 13.13 7.27 -13.66
N VAL A 32 12.20 6.43 -14.09
CA VAL A 32 12.20 5.82 -15.41
C VAL A 32 10.96 6.27 -16.17
N GLU A 33 11.14 6.66 -17.42
CA GLU A 33 10.04 6.93 -18.34
C GLU A 33 9.50 5.60 -18.86
N TRP A 34 8.42 5.13 -18.24
CA TRP A 34 7.81 3.86 -18.62
C TRP A 34 6.86 4.01 -19.81
N PRO A 35 6.83 3.02 -20.72
CA PRO A 35 5.78 2.95 -21.73
C PRO A 35 4.42 2.66 -21.09
N ALA A 36 3.33 3.02 -21.76
CA ALA A 36 1.98 2.75 -21.26
C ALA A 36 1.76 1.24 -21.03
N TYR A 37 1.18 0.90 -19.89
CA TYR A 37 1.01 -0.50 -19.45
C TYR A 37 0.18 -1.34 -20.44
N ASN A 38 -0.89 -0.77 -20.98
CA ASN A 38 -1.81 -1.45 -21.89
C ASN A 38 -1.22 -1.77 -23.27
N SER A 39 -0.07 -1.19 -23.63
CA SER A 39 0.59 -1.39 -24.92
C SER A 39 2.02 -1.91 -24.81
N SER A 40 2.50 -2.21 -23.60
CA SER A 40 3.89 -2.61 -23.36
C SER A 40 4.05 -3.92 -22.59
N ASN A 41 4.66 -4.90 -23.25
CA ASN A 41 5.09 -6.14 -22.62
C ASN A 41 6.18 -5.94 -21.56
N GLN A 42 6.89 -4.81 -21.56
CA GLN A 42 7.97 -4.56 -20.59
C GLN A 42 7.43 -4.43 -19.16
N LEU A 43 6.40 -3.61 -18.96
CA LEU A 43 5.81 -3.45 -17.63
C LEU A 43 5.08 -4.73 -17.18
N HIS A 44 4.44 -5.46 -18.10
CA HIS A 44 3.89 -6.79 -17.80
C HIS A 44 4.97 -7.75 -17.30
N ALA A 45 6.11 -7.83 -18.00
CA ALA A 45 7.22 -8.69 -17.62
C ALA A 45 7.82 -8.28 -16.28
N LEU A 46 8.08 -6.99 -16.05
CA LEU A 46 8.65 -6.49 -14.79
C LEU A 46 7.70 -6.69 -13.61
N THR A 47 6.40 -6.45 -13.80
CA THR A 47 5.39 -6.70 -12.77
C THR A 47 5.36 -8.19 -12.42
N THR A 48 5.33 -9.06 -13.43
CA THR A 48 5.32 -10.52 -13.23
C THR A 48 6.57 -10.99 -12.50
N VAL A 49 7.76 -10.61 -12.99
CA VAL A 49 9.03 -11.00 -12.35
C VAL A 49 9.11 -10.50 -10.92
N GLY A 50 8.69 -9.25 -10.67
CA GLY A 50 8.66 -8.69 -9.32
C GLY A 50 7.68 -9.43 -8.40
N GLN A 51 6.49 -9.78 -8.88
CA GLN A 51 5.52 -10.58 -8.12
C GLN A 51 6.08 -11.96 -7.77
N PHE A 52 6.61 -12.70 -8.75
CA PHE A 52 7.23 -14.01 -8.52
C PHE A 52 8.45 -13.93 -7.59
N GLY A 53 9.28 -12.90 -7.72
CA GLY A 53 10.40 -12.64 -6.82
C GLY A 53 9.94 -12.41 -5.39
N CYS A 54 8.87 -11.65 -5.19
CA CYS A 54 8.30 -11.45 -3.86
C CYS A 54 7.70 -12.73 -3.28
N LEU A 55 6.97 -13.52 -4.08
CA LEU A 55 6.44 -14.82 -3.66
C LEU A 55 7.56 -15.80 -3.27
N ALA A 56 8.66 -15.84 -4.03
CA ALA A 56 9.84 -16.62 -3.67
C ALA A 56 10.46 -16.15 -2.34
N GLY A 57 10.50 -14.84 -2.09
CA GLY A 57 10.94 -14.26 -0.82
C GLY A 57 10.03 -14.61 0.36
N LEU A 58 8.71 -14.68 0.14
CA LEU A 58 7.75 -15.15 1.14
C LEU A 58 7.96 -16.63 1.45
N LEU A 59 8.12 -17.47 0.42
CA LEU A 59 8.46 -18.89 0.61
C LEU A 59 9.77 -19.07 1.38
N ALA A 60 10.80 -18.30 1.06
CA ALA A 60 12.06 -18.29 1.79
C ALA A 60 11.88 -17.86 3.26
N SER A 61 11.00 -16.90 3.54
CA SER A 61 10.67 -16.44 4.90
C SER A 61 9.99 -17.55 5.70
N GLY A 62 9.03 -18.28 5.11
CA GLY A 62 8.43 -19.47 5.70
C GLY A 62 9.45 -20.59 5.95
N TRP A 63 10.39 -20.80 5.02
CA TRP A 63 11.45 -21.78 5.19
C TRP A 63 12.43 -21.41 6.33
N MET A 64 12.82 -20.13 6.42
CA MET A 64 13.63 -19.59 7.52
C MET A 64 12.94 -19.77 8.89
N TRP A 65 11.62 -19.59 8.94
CA TRP A 65 10.84 -19.82 10.16
C TRP A 65 10.97 -21.27 10.64
N ARG A 66 10.83 -22.23 9.72
CA ARG A 66 10.99 -23.67 10.01
C ARG A 66 12.41 -24.04 10.45
N ARG A 67 13.42 -23.28 10.02
CA ARG A 67 14.82 -23.42 10.44
C ARG A 67 15.12 -22.73 11.79
N GLY A 68 14.11 -22.19 12.47
CA GLY A 68 14.26 -21.52 13.77
C GLY A 68 14.73 -20.06 13.69
N ARG A 69 14.96 -19.53 12.49
CA ARG A 69 15.44 -18.14 12.27
C ARG A 69 14.29 -17.14 12.29
N ARG A 70 13.66 -17.00 13.45
CA ARG A 70 12.39 -16.27 13.62
C ARG A 70 12.46 -14.79 13.25
N THR A 71 13.54 -14.09 13.62
CA THR A 71 13.71 -12.66 13.31
C THR A 71 13.82 -12.41 11.82
N LEU A 72 14.66 -13.19 11.13
CA LEU A 72 14.82 -13.13 9.67
C LEU A 72 13.52 -13.47 8.94
N ALA A 73 12.79 -14.49 9.41
CA ALA A 73 11.51 -14.86 8.81
C ALA A 73 10.45 -13.75 8.95
N ASN A 74 10.35 -13.12 10.13
CA ASN A 74 9.42 -12.00 10.31
C ASN A 74 9.82 -10.79 9.46
N GLY A 75 11.10 -10.40 9.48
CA GLY A 75 11.59 -9.29 8.66
C GLY A 75 11.36 -9.54 7.17
N GLY A 76 11.69 -10.75 6.70
CA GLY A 76 11.43 -11.16 5.31
C GLY A 76 9.95 -11.11 4.95
N ALA A 77 9.06 -11.63 5.81
CA ALA A 77 7.62 -11.58 5.56
C ALA A 77 7.10 -10.14 5.43
N LEU A 78 7.52 -9.23 6.32
CA LEU A 78 7.13 -7.81 6.25
C LEU A 78 7.63 -7.17 4.95
N VAL A 79 8.89 -7.37 4.59
CA VAL A 79 9.50 -6.79 3.38
C VAL A 79 8.84 -7.34 2.11
N PHE A 80 8.71 -8.66 1.99
CA PHE A 80 8.20 -9.27 0.76
C PHE A 80 6.70 -9.14 0.58
N LEU A 81 5.89 -9.07 1.67
CA LEU A 81 4.48 -8.67 1.55
C LEU A 81 4.36 -7.23 1.08
N SER A 82 5.17 -6.32 1.66
CA SER A 82 5.19 -4.92 1.25
C SER A 82 5.56 -4.78 -0.22
N ALA A 83 6.65 -5.42 -0.63
CA ALA A 83 7.15 -5.39 -2.01
C ALA A 83 6.15 -6.04 -2.98
N PHE A 84 5.48 -7.12 -2.60
CA PHE A 84 4.46 -7.77 -3.43
C PHE A 84 3.30 -6.82 -3.72
N SER A 85 2.76 -6.15 -2.69
CA SER A 85 1.69 -5.16 -2.84
C SER A 85 2.12 -3.97 -3.69
N VAL A 86 3.29 -3.40 -3.39
CA VAL A 86 3.80 -2.23 -4.11
C VAL A 86 4.10 -2.56 -5.56
N VAL A 87 4.79 -3.65 -5.87
CA VAL A 87 5.07 -4.05 -7.26
C VAL A 87 3.78 -4.28 -8.03
N THR A 88 2.80 -4.95 -7.42
CA THR A 88 1.52 -5.28 -8.08
C THR A 88 0.74 -4.04 -8.51
N LEU A 89 0.85 -2.93 -7.77
CA LEU A 89 0.15 -1.69 -8.10
C LEU A 89 1.03 -0.65 -8.80
N ALA A 90 2.23 -0.39 -8.25
CA ALA A 90 3.09 0.70 -8.67
C ALA A 90 3.75 0.46 -10.03
N MET A 91 4.17 -0.78 -10.34
CA MET A 91 4.80 -1.06 -11.63
C MET A 91 3.81 -0.86 -12.80
N PRO A 92 2.57 -1.40 -12.75
CA PRO A 92 1.58 -1.11 -13.79
C PRO A 92 1.23 0.38 -13.91
N LEU A 93 1.26 1.11 -12.80
CA LEU A 93 1.01 2.56 -12.76
C LEU A 93 2.26 3.42 -12.99
N GLY A 94 3.37 2.82 -13.46
CA GLY A 94 4.64 3.52 -13.64
C GLY A 94 4.59 4.66 -14.65
N ALA A 95 3.76 4.53 -15.69
CA ALA A 95 3.64 5.50 -16.79
C ALA A 95 2.65 6.66 -16.53
N THR A 96 2.03 6.72 -15.35
CA THR A 96 1.02 7.75 -15.02
C THR A 96 1.22 8.27 -13.61
N LYS A 97 0.82 9.51 -13.33
CA LYS A 97 0.74 10.02 -11.94
C LYS A 97 -0.56 9.63 -11.25
N LEU A 98 -1.60 9.33 -12.03
CA LEU A 98 -2.93 9.05 -11.53
C LEU A 98 -3.05 7.62 -10.99
N TYR A 99 -3.96 7.42 -10.04
CA TYR A 99 -4.29 6.09 -9.54
C TYR A 99 -5.19 5.31 -10.52
N LEU A 100 -5.57 4.09 -10.15
CA LEU A 100 -6.48 3.25 -10.92
C LEU A 100 -7.76 4.04 -11.28
N PHE A 101 -8.20 3.93 -12.53
CA PHE A 101 -9.32 4.69 -13.11
C PHE A 101 -9.16 6.22 -13.22
N GLY A 102 -8.01 6.79 -12.86
CA GLY A 102 -7.71 8.20 -13.13
C GLY A 102 -8.60 9.18 -12.35
N ILE A 103 -9.08 10.23 -13.03
CA ILE A 103 -10.05 11.21 -12.50
C ILE A 103 -11.43 10.88 -13.09
N SER A 104 -11.96 9.72 -12.74
CA SER A 104 -13.27 9.25 -13.21
C SER A 104 -14.03 8.57 -12.09
N VAL A 105 -15.36 8.60 -12.17
CA VAL A 105 -16.29 8.02 -11.18
C VAL A 105 -15.88 8.47 -9.77
N ASP A 106 -15.76 7.54 -8.82
CA ASP A 106 -15.41 7.84 -7.43
C ASP A 106 -14.02 8.47 -7.27
N GLN A 107 -13.07 8.14 -8.16
CA GLN A 107 -11.71 8.65 -8.02
C GLN A 107 -11.63 10.16 -8.22
N GLN A 108 -12.55 10.73 -9.02
CA GLN A 108 -12.68 12.18 -9.16
C GLN A 108 -13.01 12.82 -7.80
N PHE A 109 -14.08 12.37 -7.16
CA PHE A 109 -14.53 12.89 -5.86
C PHE A 109 -13.48 12.66 -4.77
N ARG A 110 -12.85 11.49 -4.76
CA ARG A 110 -11.78 11.15 -3.80
C ARG A 110 -10.56 12.06 -3.96
N THR A 111 -10.17 12.36 -5.19
CA THR A 111 -9.06 13.26 -5.49
C THR A 111 -9.41 14.71 -5.14
N GLU A 112 -10.62 15.16 -5.44
CA GLU A 112 -11.14 16.47 -5.05
C GLU A 112 -11.12 16.62 -3.53
N TYR A 113 -11.60 15.62 -2.79
CA TYR A 113 -11.65 15.70 -1.34
C TYR A 113 -10.26 15.72 -0.69
N LEU A 114 -9.33 14.88 -1.17
CA LEU A 114 -7.94 14.90 -0.70
C LEU A 114 -7.28 16.27 -1.00
N THR A 115 -7.60 16.87 -2.14
CA THR A 115 -7.14 18.22 -2.52
C THR A 115 -7.71 19.28 -1.60
N ARG A 116 -9.00 19.23 -1.24
CA ARG A 116 -9.56 20.19 -0.28
C ARG A 116 -8.84 20.16 1.07
N LEU A 117 -8.38 18.98 1.48
CA LEU A 117 -7.65 18.80 2.74
C LEU A 117 -6.18 19.27 2.67
N THR A 118 -5.71 19.78 1.52
CA THR A 118 -4.48 20.60 1.49
C THR A 118 -4.74 22.03 1.95
N ASP A 119 -5.91 22.57 1.61
CA ASP A 119 -6.26 23.97 1.85
C ASP A 119 -6.80 24.18 3.27
N THR A 120 -7.45 23.18 3.86
CA THR A 120 -7.99 23.23 5.22
C THR A 120 -7.73 21.94 5.99
N VAL A 121 -7.64 22.05 7.33
CA VAL A 121 -7.61 20.89 8.24
C VAL A 121 -9.01 20.41 8.62
N ALA A 122 -10.04 21.21 8.38
CA ALA A 122 -11.40 20.91 8.78
C ALA A 122 -12.08 19.97 7.77
N PRO A 123 -12.76 18.90 8.24
CA PRO A 123 -13.39 17.91 7.36
C PRO A 123 -14.72 18.47 6.83
N HIS A 124 -14.64 19.35 5.84
CA HIS A 124 -15.79 19.88 5.10
C HIS A 124 -16.07 19.05 3.85
N ASP A 125 -17.29 19.13 3.32
CA ASP A 125 -17.57 18.57 2.00
C ASP A 125 -16.60 19.09 0.94
N MET A 126 -16.26 18.22 -0.01
CA MET A 126 -15.32 18.51 -1.10
C MET A 126 -15.84 19.63 -2.00
N THR A 127 -17.15 19.65 -2.27
CA THR A 127 -17.76 20.51 -3.31
C THR A 127 -18.69 21.58 -2.71
N TYR A 128 -19.59 21.19 -1.80
CA TYR A 128 -20.67 22.05 -1.34
C TYR A 128 -20.34 22.77 -0.04
N TYR A 129 -20.51 24.09 -0.04
CA TYR A 129 -20.28 24.91 1.14
C TYR A 129 -21.27 24.59 2.27
N GLY A 130 -20.76 24.47 3.50
CA GLY A 130 -21.57 24.29 4.71
C GLY A 130 -22.09 22.88 4.95
N LEU A 131 -21.81 21.91 4.06
CA LEU A 131 -22.19 20.52 4.24
C LEU A 131 -21.11 19.71 4.98
N PRO A 132 -21.53 18.67 5.74
CA PRO A 132 -20.60 17.67 6.28
C PRO A 132 -19.99 16.85 5.13
N PRO A 133 -18.84 16.20 5.35
CA PRO A 133 -18.15 15.47 4.30
C PRO A 133 -18.93 14.22 3.90
N PHE A 134 -19.07 14.01 2.58
CA PHE A 134 -19.68 12.79 2.04
C PHE A 134 -18.90 11.51 2.41
N TYR A 135 -17.57 11.57 2.39
CA TYR A 135 -16.70 10.45 2.77
C TYR A 135 -16.23 10.51 4.23
N PRO A 136 -16.00 9.36 4.89
CA PRO A 136 -15.31 9.31 6.17
C PRO A 136 -13.95 10.02 6.09
N PRO A 137 -13.69 11.06 6.91
CA PRO A 137 -12.59 11.99 6.66
C PRO A 137 -11.20 11.40 6.94
N GLY A 138 -11.07 10.36 7.76
CA GLY A 138 -9.79 9.94 8.33
C GLY A 138 -8.69 9.66 7.29
N TRP A 139 -8.98 8.82 6.30
CA TRP A 139 -8.00 8.47 5.26
C TRP A 139 -7.61 9.66 4.39
N PHE A 140 -8.60 10.47 3.98
CA PHE A 140 -8.39 11.66 3.15
C PHE A 140 -7.63 12.75 3.92
N TRP A 141 -7.89 12.89 5.21
CA TRP A 141 -7.24 13.87 6.07
C TRP A 141 -5.75 13.57 6.17
N ILE A 142 -5.37 12.31 6.44
CA ILE A 142 -3.96 11.93 6.48
C ILE A 142 -3.30 12.18 5.12
N GLY A 143 -3.93 11.75 4.02
CA GLY A 143 -3.42 11.96 2.67
C GLY A 143 -3.24 13.44 2.29
N GLY A 144 -4.24 14.29 2.55
CA GLY A 144 -4.20 15.72 2.25
C GLY A 144 -3.21 16.49 3.14
N ARG A 145 -3.01 16.06 4.40
CA ARG A 145 -1.97 16.61 5.27
C ARG A 145 -0.58 16.17 4.88
N LEU A 146 -0.40 14.93 4.41
CA LEU A 146 0.86 14.50 3.81
C LEU A 146 1.19 15.28 2.53
N ALA A 147 0.21 15.48 1.65
CA ALA A 147 0.37 16.31 0.44
C ALA A 147 0.85 17.73 0.78
N ALA A 148 0.17 18.41 1.72
CA ALA A 148 0.57 19.75 2.11
C ALA A 148 1.91 19.82 2.86
N LEU A 149 2.21 18.85 3.72
CA LEU A 149 3.49 18.79 4.43
C LEU A 149 4.67 18.63 3.45
N THR A 150 4.46 17.88 2.37
CA THR A 150 5.51 17.58 1.38
C THR A 150 5.53 18.54 0.20
N GLY A 151 4.54 19.43 0.06
CA GLY A 151 4.38 20.32 -1.09
C GLY A 151 4.00 19.59 -2.39
N VAL A 152 3.67 18.31 -2.33
CA VAL A 152 3.22 17.53 -3.49
C VAL A 152 1.76 17.88 -3.77
N PRO A 153 1.38 18.21 -5.02
CA PRO A 153 -0.02 18.43 -5.37
C PRO A 153 -0.87 17.22 -4.96
N ALA A 154 -1.99 17.45 -4.28
CA ALA A 154 -2.84 16.39 -3.75
C ALA A 154 -3.26 15.35 -4.79
N TRP A 155 -3.57 15.79 -6.01
CA TRP A 155 -3.93 14.90 -7.11
C TRP A 155 -2.78 13.96 -7.54
N GLU A 156 -1.52 14.36 -7.34
CA GLU A 156 -0.35 13.50 -7.52
C GLU A 156 -0.10 12.61 -6.28
N MET A 157 -0.37 13.13 -5.08
CA MET A 157 -0.22 12.39 -3.82
C MET A 157 -1.21 11.23 -3.68
N PHE A 158 -2.36 11.30 -4.36
CA PHE A 158 -3.41 10.29 -4.26
C PHE A 158 -2.90 8.88 -4.58
N LYS A 159 -2.17 8.69 -5.70
CA LYS A 159 -1.60 7.39 -6.09
C LYS A 159 -0.64 6.80 -5.04
N PRO A 160 0.46 7.48 -4.64
CA PRO A 160 1.38 6.92 -3.66
C PRO A 160 0.70 6.71 -2.30
N TRP A 161 -0.22 7.58 -1.88
CA TRP A 161 -0.96 7.41 -0.64
C TRP A 161 -1.84 6.15 -0.65
N ALA A 162 -2.59 5.91 -1.74
CA ALA A 162 -3.40 4.71 -1.92
C ALA A 162 -2.56 3.42 -1.91
N ILE A 163 -1.43 3.41 -2.61
CA ILE A 163 -0.53 2.24 -2.64
C ILE A 163 0.04 1.98 -1.24
N ILE A 164 0.45 3.02 -0.51
CA ILE A 164 0.99 2.91 0.85
C ILE A 164 -0.09 2.43 1.82
N SER A 165 -1.31 2.99 1.80
CA SER A 165 -2.39 2.61 2.73
C SER A 165 -2.82 1.16 2.55
N ILE A 166 -3.02 0.70 1.30
CA ILE A 166 -3.33 -0.69 1.00
C ILE A 166 -2.22 -1.62 1.49
N THR A 167 -0.96 -1.24 1.25
CA THR A 167 0.19 -2.04 1.69
C THR A 167 0.28 -2.11 3.22
N ILE A 168 -0.01 -0.99 3.92
CA ILE A 168 -0.10 -0.97 5.38
C ILE A 168 -1.19 -1.94 5.84
N ALA A 169 -2.37 -1.91 5.25
CA ALA A 169 -3.48 -2.80 5.61
C ALA A 169 -3.09 -4.28 5.45
N VAL A 170 -2.45 -4.65 4.33
CA VAL A 170 -1.96 -6.02 4.07
C VAL A 170 -0.98 -6.48 5.15
N VAL A 171 0.01 -5.65 5.48
CA VAL A 171 1.06 -6.05 6.43
C VAL A 171 0.54 -6.05 7.87
N LEU A 172 -0.35 -5.13 8.24
CA LEU A 172 -1.02 -5.16 9.53
C LEU A 172 -1.91 -6.40 9.68
N ALA A 173 -2.63 -6.80 8.63
CA ALA A 173 -3.37 -8.06 8.63
C ALA A 173 -2.45 -9.26 8.89
N PHE A 174 -1.26 -9.28 8.30
CA PHE A 174 -0.26 -10.31 8.60
C PHE A 174 0.19 -10.32 10.06
N VAL A 175 0.50 -9.16 10.64
CA VAL A 175 0.89 -9.05 12.06
C VAL A 175 -0.24 -9.58 12.96
N LEU A 176 -1.49 -9.24 12.66
CA LEU A 176 -2.66 -9.72 13.39
C LEU A 176 -2.83 -11.23 13.25
N TRP A 177 -2.78 -11.78 12.04
CA TRP A 177 -2.84 -13.24 11.83
C TRP A 177 -1.71 -13.97 12.55
N ALA A 178 -0.47 -13.47 12.46
CA ALA A 178 0.69 -14.06 13.12
C ALA A 178 0.61 -14.00 14.66
N SER A 179 -0.27 -13.15 15.20
CA SER A 179 -0.57 -13.10 16.64
C SER A 179 -1.62 -14.13 17.09
N MET A 180 -2.46 -14.61 16.15
CA MET A 180 -3.59 -15.50 16.42
C MET A 180 -3.32 -16.96 16.02
N ILE A 181 -2.60 -17.18 14.91
CA ILE A 181 -2.35 -18.50 14.34
C ILE A 181 -0.86 -18.73 14.08
N ARG A 182 -0.50 -19.96 13.70
CA ARG A 182 0.88 -20.31 13.38
C ARG A 182 1.40 -19.43 12.24
N PHE A 183 2.67 -19.01 12.34
CA PHE A 183 3.32 -18.12 11.37
C PHE A 183 3.16 -18.60 9.93
N GLU A 184 3.30 -19.91 9.67
CA GLU A 184 3.18 -20.46 8.33
C GLU A 184 1.77 -20.26 7.76
N TYR A 185 0.73 -20.45 8.58
CA TYR A 185 -0.65 -20.20 8.18
C TYR A 185 -0.94 -18.71 8.05
N ALA A 186 -0.42 -17.87 8.96
CA ALA A 186 -0.53 -16.43 8.86
C ALA A 186 0.08 -15.91 7.54
N LEU A 187 1.25 -16.42 7.17
CA LEU A 187 1.92 -16.08 5.92
C LEU A 187 1.10 -16.50 4.70
N ILE A 188 0.55 -17.71 4.69
CA ILE A 188 -0.30 -18.21 3.60
C ILE A 188 -1.57 -17.37 3.46
N VAL A 189 -2.32 -17.19 4.56
CA VAL A 189 -3.59 -16.44 4.54
C VAL A 189 -3.36 -15.00 4.13
N SER A 190 -2.31 -14.35 4.65
CA SER A 190 -2.00 -12.96 4.30
C SER A 190 -1.59 -12.81 2.84
N THR A 191 -0.79 -13.75 2.32
CA THR A 191 -0.39 -13.72 0.90
C THR A 191 -1.59 -13.94 -0.02
N ALA A 192 -2.45 -14.92 0.29
CA ALA A 192 -3.63 -15.22 -0.52
C ALA A 192 -4.66 -14.07 -0.49
N THR A 193 -4.93 -13.52 0.69
CA THR A 193 -5.86 -12.39 0.85
C THR A 193 -5.32 -11.11 0.23
N ALA A 194 -4.01 -10.84 0.34
CA ALA A 194 -3.37 -9.73 -0.36
C ALA A 194 -3.51 -9.88 -1.88
N ALA A 195 -3.20 -11.05 -2.44
CA ALA A 195 -3.35 -11.30 -3.88
C ALA A 195 -4.80 -11.10 -4.36
N ALA A 196 -5.78 -11.60 -3.60
CA ALA A 196 -7.20 -11.40 -3.92
C ALA A 196 -7.61 -9.91 -3.84
N ALA A 197 -7.24 -9.21 -2.77
CA ALA A 197 -7.56 -7.80 -2.59
C ALA A 197 -6.95 -6.94 -3.71
N LEU A 198 -5.70 -7.20 -4.08
CA LEU A 198 -5.00 -6.48 -5.15
C LEU A 198 -5.58 -6.79 -6.54
N ALA A 199 -6.20 -7.96 -6.74
CA ALA A 199 -6.82 -8.33 -8.00
C ALA A 199 -8.21 -7.72 -8.20
N TYR A 200 -9.00 -7.61 -7.11
CA TYR A 200 -10.44 -7.33 -7.22
C TYR A 200 -10.88 -6.00 -6.61
N THR A 201 -10.21 -5.54 -5.56
CA THR A 201 -10.63 -4.34 -4.81
C THR A 201 -9.57 -3.24 -4.68
N PRO A 202 -8.49 -3.16 -5.48
CA PRO A 202 -7.45 -2.16 -5.25
C PRO A 202 -7.93 -0.73 -5.52
N THR A 203 -9.10 -0.55 -6.14
CA THR A 203 -9.63 0.78 -6.48
C THR A 203 -10.24 1.49 -5.26
N GLU A 204 -10.36 0.77 -4.14
CA GLU A 204 -10.91 1.24 -2.86
C GLU A 204 -9.82 1.20 -1.77
N PRO A 205 -8.96 2.24 -1.68
CA PRO A 205 -7.76 2.24 -0.82
C PRO A 205 -7.96 2.56 0.66
#